data_AF-A0A3R8L359-F1
#
_entry.id   AF-A0A3R8L359-F1
#
_cell.length_a   1.000
_cell.length_b   1.000
_cell.length_c   1.000
_cell.angle_alpha   90.00
_cell.angle_beta   90.00
_cell.angle_gamma   90.00
#
_symmetry.space_group_name_H-M   'P 1'
#
loop_
_entity.id
_entity.type
_entity.pdbx_description
1 polymer ?
#
loop_
_entity_poly.entity_id
_entity_poly.type
_entity_poly.pdbx_seq_one_letter_code
_entity_poly.pdbx_strand_id
1 'polypeptide(L)'
;MRTLQFCKDMNKKAWTTKELNEELKHDYITDKELNQVNYYEYIENVLKNIENIRKKRLKELKSSNGINEHYTQKDVAKRAGVSITTYKNYMSRKSYNISLMTVLKIAHVLRCDLNDILPVDQYKK
;
A
#
# COMPACT_ATOMS: atom_id res chain seq x y z
N MET A 1 -12.73 43.25 9.08
CA MET A 1 -11.76 42.85 10.12
C MET A 1 -12.50 42.17 11.27
N ARG A 2 -12.39 40.84 11.41
CA ARG A 2 -12.96 40.04 12.52
C ARG A 2 -11.91 39.03 13.01
N THR A 3 -10.72 39.53 13.33
CA THR A 3 -9.53 38.72 13.65
C THR A 3 -9.24 38.61 15.16
N LEU A 4 -10.20 38.92 16.05
CA LEU A 4 -9.92 39.00 17.50
C LEU A 4 -10.89 38.25 18.43
N GLN A 5 -11.80 37.42 17.91
CA GLN A 5 -12.78 36.71 18.76
C GLN A 5 -12.48 35.23 18.97
N PHE A 6 -11.51 34.63 18.26
CA PHE A 6 -11.17 33.21 18.42
C PHE A 6 -10.15 32.93 19.54
N CYS A 7 -9.51 33.96 20.10
CA CYS A 7 -8.50 33.80 21.15
C CYS A 7 -9.06 33.90 22.59
N LYS A 8 -10.37 34.11 22.78
CA LYS A 8 -10.95 34.41 24.11
C LYS A 8 -11.59 33.22 24.85
N ASP A 9 -11.76 32.06 24.20
CA ASP A 9 -12.41 30.90 24.83
C ASP A 9 -11.46 29.70 25.02
N MET A 10 -10.14 29.92 25.14
CA MET A 10 -9.27 28.92 25.79
C MET A 10 -9.46 29.02 27.29
N ASN A 11 -10.57 28.44 27.76
CA ASN A 11 -10.76 28.08 29.15
C ASN A 11 -9.64 27.09 29.51
N LYS A 12 -8.51 27.60 30.02
CA LYS A 12 -7.37 26.80 30.47
C LYS A 12 -7.78 26.01 31.69
N LYS A 13 -8.50 24.91 31.49
CA LYS A 13 -8.54 23.81 32.47
C LYS A 13 -7.09 23.38 32.62
N ALA A 14 -6.48 23.66 33.77
CA ALA A 14 -5.17 23.11 34.09
C ALA A 14 -5.35 21.59 34.14
N TRP A 15 -4.90 20.90 33.09
CA TRP A 15 -4.96 19.46 33.06
C TRP A 15 -4.11 18.91 34.19
N THR A 16 -4.67 17.95 34.91
CA THR A 16 -3.89 17.14 35.82
C THR A 16 -2.86 16.36 35.00
N THR A 17 -1.72 16.01 35.62
CA THR A 17 -0.71 15.15 35.00
C THR A 17 -1.31 13.84 34.48
N LYS A 18 -2.38 13.35 35.13
CA LYS A 18 -3.12 12.17 34.72
C LYS A 18 -3.88 12.40 33.40
N GLU A 19 -4.67 13.47 33.31
CA GLU A 19 -5.42 13.82 32.09
C GLU A 19 -4.48 14.05 30.91
N LEU A 20 -3.36 14.75 31.13
CA LEU A 20 -2.35 14.97 30.08
C LEU A 20 -1.74 13.63 29.58
N ASN A 21 -1.43 12.71 30.49
CA ASN A 21 -0.88 11.40 30.11
C ASN A 21 -1.91 10.51 29.39
N GLU A 22 -3.19 10.65 29.72
CA GLU A 22 -4.28 9.95 29.03
C GLU A 22 -4.47 10.48 27.60
N GLU A 23 -4.46 11.80 27.43
CA GLU A 23 -4.54 12.45 26.11
C GLU A 23 -3.33 12.08 25.22
N LEU A 24 -2.10 12.15 25.75
CA LEU A 24 -0.89 11.76 25.00
C LEU A 24 -0.90 10.29 24.56
N LYS A 25 -1.43 9.39 25.40
CA LYS A 25 -1.59 7.97 25.03
C LYS A 25 -2.62 7.81 23.92
N HIS A 26 -3.71 8.56 23.98
CA HIS A 26 -4.75 8.54 22.96
C HIS A 26 -4.20 9.04 21.60
N ASP A 27 -3.46 10.15 21.60
CA ASP A 27 -2.82 10.69 20.39
C ASP A 27 -1.83 9.68 19.78
N TYR A 28 -0.99 9.06 20.62
CA TYR A 28 -0.06 8.03 20.16
C TYR A 28 -0.76 6.82 19.52
N ILE A 29 -1.86 6.35 20.12
CA ILE A 29 -2.67 5.26 19.57
C ILE A 29 -3.28 5.68 18.23
N THR A 30 -3.86 6.89 18.17
CA THR A 30 -4.46 7.45 16.95
C THR A 30 -3.45 7.53 15.81
N ASP A 31 -2.26 8.07 16.07
CA ASP A 31 -1.18 8.16 15.09
C ASP A 31 -0.73 6.78 14.61
N LYS A 32 -0.64 5.81 15.52
CA LYS A 32 -0.29 4.43 15.18
C LYS A 32 -1.34 3.79 14.27
N GLU A 33 -2.63 3.96 14.57
CA GLU A 33 -3.73 3.45 13.76
C GLU A 33 -3.75 4.11 12.38
N LEU A 34 -3.59 5.43 12.31
CA LEU A 34 -3.49 6.16 11.03
C LEU A 34 -2.30 5.69 10.19
N ASN A 35 -1.13 5.53 10.80
CA ASN A 35 0.06 5.00 10.10
C ASN A 35 -0.17 3.58 9.57
N GLN A 36 -0.91 2.75 10.32
CA GLN A 36 -1.25 1.39 9.89
C GLN A 36 -2.23 1.39 8.71
N VAL A 37 -3.24 2.27 8.73
CA VAL A 37 -4.17 2.46 7.59
C VAL A 37 -3.41 2.92 6.35
N ASN A 38 -2.55 3.93 6.48
CA ASN A 38 -1.73 4.44 5.39
C ASN A 38 -0.82 3.36 4.79
N TYR A 39 -0.23 2.52 5.64
CA TYR A 39 0.58 1.38 5.21
C TYR A 39 -0.24 0.37 4.40
N TYR A 40 -1.44 0.01 4.86
CA TYR A 40 -2.29 -0.93 4.13
C TYR A 40 -2.76 -0.36 2.79
N GLU A 41 -3.14 0.91 2.73
CA GLU A 41 -3.51 1.58 1.48
C GLU A 41 -2.35 1.60 0.48
N TYR A 42 -1.14 1.90 0.96
CA TYR A 42 0.07 1.85 0.14
C TYR A 42 0.27 0.46 -0.48
N ILE A 43 0.22 -0.59 0.33
CA ILE A 43 0.39 -1.97 -0.14
C ILE A 43 -0.75 -2.38 -1.09
N GLU A 44 -2.00 -1.97 -0.83
CA GLU A 44 -3.11 -2.23 -1.75
C GLU A 44 -2.84 -1.63 -3.14
N ASN A 45 -2.33 -0.40 -3.20
CA ASN A 45 -1.99 0.26 -4.45
C ASN A 45 -0.85 -0.46 -5.18
N VAL A 46 0.20 -0.89 -4.48
CA VAL A 46 1.28 -1.71 -5.04
C VAL A 46 0.72 -3.00 -5.67
N LEU A 47 -0.12 -3.73 -4.93
CA LEU A 47 -0.70 -4.99 -5.40
C LEU A 47 -1.63 -4.79 -6.59
N LYS A 48 -2.43 -3.71 -6.58
CA LYS A 48 -3.29 -3.32 -7.70
C LYS A 48 -2.47 -3.02 -8.95
N ASN A 49 -1.37 -2.29 -8.83
CA ASN A 49 -0.50 -1.94 -9.96
C ASN A 49 0.17 -3.19 -10.56
N ILE A 50 0.70 -4.08 -9.72
CA ILE A 50 1.22 -5.39 -10.14
C ILE A 50 0.19 -6.15 -10.99
N GLU A 51 -1.04 -6.27 -10.50
CA GLU A 51 -2.09 -7.03 -11.17
C GLU A 51 -2.56 -6.35 -12.48
N ASN A 52 -2.60 -5.02 -12.51
CA ASN A 52 -2.92 -4.26 -13.72
C ASN A 52 -1.88 -4.49 -14.82
N ILE A 53 -0.59 -4.39 -14.49
CA ILE A 53 0.53 -4.64 -15.42
C ILE A 53 0.47 -6.09 -15.91
N ARG A 54 0.32 -7.06 -15.00
CA ARG A 54 0.20 -8.48 -15.36
C ARG A 54 -0.94 -8.72 -16.35
N LYS A 55 -2.13 -8.18 -16.08
CA LYS A 55 -3.29 -8.29 -16.97
C LYS A 55 -3.03 -7.65 -18.33
N LYS A 56 -2.34 -6.50 -18.38
CA LYS A 56 -1.93 -5.86 -19.63
C LYS A 56 -1.01 -6.77 -20.44
N ARG A 57 0.07 -7.30 -19.84
CA ARG A 57 0.99 -8.25 -20.50
C ARG A 57 0.29 -9.52 -20.99
N LEU A 58 -0.61 -10.06 -20.19
CA LEU A 58 -1.39 -11.24 -20.56
C LEU A 58 -2.29 -10.97 -21.78
N LYS A 59 -2.90 -9.78 -21.87
CA LYS A 59 -3.73 -9.38 -23.01
C LYS A 59 -2.90 -9.17 -24.28
N GLU A 60 -1.78 -8.45 -24.20
CA GLU A 60 -0.87 -8.18 -25.33
C GLU A 60 -0.44 -9.47 -26.05
N LEU A 61 -0.18 -10.54 -25.30
CA LEU A 61 0.24 -11.82 -25.85
C LEU A 61 -0.91 -12.72 -26.32
N LYS A 62 -2.10 -12.61 -25.73
CA LYS A 62 -3.29 -13.36 -26.21
C LYS A 62 -3.65 -13.01 -27.66
N SER A 63 -3.31 -11.81 -28.10
CA SER A 63 -3.52 -11.36 -29.48
C SER A 63 -2.56 -12.00 -30.49
N SER A 64 -1.51 -12.68 -30.04
CA SER A 64 -0.38 -13.09 -30.90
C SER A 64 -0.33 -14.58 -31.23
N ASN A 65 -0.84 -15.47 -30.36
CA ASN A 65 -0.93 -16.92 -30.63
C ASN A 65 -1.85 -17.57 -29.57
N GLY A 66 -2.76 -18.44 -30.02
CA GLY A 66 -3.68 -19.16 -29.13
C GLY A 66 -2.95 -19.95 -28.04
N ILE A 67 -3.51 -19.92 -26.82
CA ILE A 67 -2.99 -20.47 -25.55
C ILE A 67 -1.70 -19.79 -25.07
N ASN A 68 -1.87 -18.79 -24.20
CA ASN A 68 -0.77 -18.08 -23.56
C ASN A 68 -0.66 -18.45 -22.08
N GLU A 69 0.37 -19.22 -21.72
CA GLU A 69 0.69 -19.56 -20.33
C GLU A 69 1.56 -18.49 -19.64
N HIS A 70 2.16 -17.57 -20.40
CA HIS A 70 3.00 -16.50 -19.87
C HIS A 70 2.17 -15.45 -19.15
N TYR A 71 2.70 -14.97 -18.02
CA TYR A 71 2.06 -13.97 -17.15
C TYR A 71 0.73 -14.41 -16.52
N THR A 72 0.42 -15.70 -16.52
CA THR A 72 -0.57 -16.24 -15.58
C THR A 72 -0.07 -16.01 -14.14
N GLN A 73 -0.97 -15.98 -13.15
CA GLN A 73 -0.53 -15.85 -11.75
C GLN A 73 0.44 -16.96 -11.34
N LYS A 74 0.23 -18.18 -11.89
CA LYS A 74 1.12 -19.32 -11.70
C LYS A 74 2.51 -19.08 -12.29
N ASP A 75 2.58 -18.58 -13.53
CA ASP A 75 3.85 -18.24 -14.19
C ASP A 75 4.61 -17.15 -13.43
N VAL A 76 3.93 -16.05 -13.08
CA VAL A 76 4.55 -14.93 -12.36
C VAL A 76 5.08 -15.38 -11.01
N ALA A 77 4.27 -16.11 -10.24
CA ALA A 77 4.69 -16.62 -8.93
C ALA A 77 5.92 -17.52 -9.06
N LYS A 78 5.89 -18.48 -10.00
CA LYS A 78 7.02 -19.39 -10.26
C LYS A 78 8.30 -18.64 -10.61
N ARG A 79 8.22 -17.69 -11.56
CA ARG A 79 9.39 -16.94 -12.03
C ARG A 79 9.91 -15.93 -11.00
N ALA A 80 9.04 -15.39 -10.15
CA ALA A 80 9.43 -14.51 -9.06
C ALA A 80 9.96 -15.27 -7.83
N GLY A 81 9.92 -16.61 -7.84
CA GLY A 81 10.36 -17.44 -6.71
C GLY A 81 9.42 -17.36 -5.52
N VAL A 82 8.11 -17.18 -5.75
CA VAL A 82 7.07 -17.10 -4.73
C VAL A 82 6.09 -18.25 -4.91
N SER A 83 5.60 -18.85 -3.82
CA SER A 83 4.59 -19.89 -3.93
C SER A 83 3.30 -19.33 -4.55
N ILE A 84 2.57 -20.13 -5.33
CA ILE A 84 1.29 -19.70 -5.91
C ILE A 84 0.27 -19.32 -4.83
N THR A 85 0.30 -20.00 -3.67
CA THR A 85 -0.56 -19.69 -2.53
C THR A 85 -0.23 -18.32 -1.96
N THR A 86 1.05 -18.02 -1.75
CA THR A 86 1.52 -16.72 -1.27
C THR A 86 1.12 -15.61 -2.25
N TYR A 87 1.35 -15.82 -3.55
CA TYR A 87 0.95 -14.86 -4.57
C TYR A 87 -0.57 -14.61 -4.58
N LYS A 88 -1.38 -15.67 -4.48
CA LYS A 88 -2.84 -15.54 -4.37
C LYS A 88 -3.26 -14.81 -3.09
N ASN A 89 -2.58 -15.02 -1.98
CA ASN A 89 -2.86 -14.31 -0.73
C ASN A 89 -2.59 -12.81 -0.86
N TYR A 90 -1.52 -12.43 -1.57
CA TYR A 90 -1.28 -11.04 -1.93
C TYR A 90 -2.43 -10.49 -2.79
N MET A 91 -2.74 -11.15 -3.92
CA MET A 91 -3.75 -10.65 -4.86
C MET A 91 -5.19 -10.64 -4.29
N SER A 92 -5.47 -11.48 -3.31
CA SER A 92 -6.76 -11.51 -2.59
C SER A 92 -6.81 -10.64 -1.34
N ARG A 93 -5.76 -9.86 -1.07
CA ARG A 93 -5.65 -8.95 0.08
C ARG A 93 -5.74 -9.66 1.44
N LYS A 94 -5.49 -10.97 1.46
CA LYS A 94 -5.41 -11.76 2.70
C LYS A 94 -4.05 -11.59 3.39
N SER A 95 -3.06 -11.05 2.69
CA SER A 95 -1.74 -10.74 3.23
C SER A 95 -1.20 -9.45 2.64
N TYR A 96 -0.87 -8.50 3.51
CA TYR A 96 -0.18 -7.25 3.19
C TYR A 96 1.34 -7.34 3.43
N ASN A 97 1.84 -8.54 3.77
CA ASN A 97 3.24 -8.78 4.08
C ASN A 97 4.02 -9.15 2.82
N ILE A 98 4.07 -8.23 1.86
CA ILE A 98 4.89 -8.36 0.66
C ILE A 98 6.19 -7.56 0.86
N SER A 99 7.34 -8.23 0.71
CA SER A 99 8.63 -7.57 0.83
C SER A 99 8.99 -6.80 -0.44
N LEU A 100 9.74 -5.71 -0.32
CA LEU A 100 10.24 -4.94 -1.47
C LEU A 100 11.04 -5.82 -2.45
N MET A 101 11.84 -6.76 -1.93
CA MET A 101 12.57 -7.74 -2.76
C MET A 101 11.61 -8.61 -3.59
N THR A 102 10.46 -8.99 -3.03
CA THR A 102 9.43 -9.72 -3.78
C THR A 102 8.81 -8.84 -4.87
N VAL A 103 8.52 -7.57 -4.55
CA VAL A 103 8.01 -6.60 -5.54
C VAL A 103 9.01 -6.43 -6.70
N LEU A 104 10.29 -6.27 -6.40
CA LEU A 104 11.37 -6.18 -7.40
C LEU A 104 11.43 -7.41 -8.32
N LYS A 105 11.37 -8.62 -7.75
CA LYS A 105 11.36 -9.86 -8.54
C LYS A 105 10.13 -9.93 -9.46
N ILE A 106 8.97 -9.52 -8.96
CA ILE A 106 7.75 -9.44 -9.77
C ILE A 106 7.90 -8.39 -10.89
N ALA A 107 8.45 -7.21 -10.60
CA ALA A 107 8.71 -6.17 -11.59
C ALA A 107 9.59 -6.68 -12.73
N HIS A 108 10.69 -7.35 -12.38
CA HIS A 108 11.59 -7.98 -13.34
C HIS A 108 10.88 -9.03 -14.20
N VAL A 109 10.04 -9.87 -13.59
CA VAL A 109 9.24 -10.87 -14.31
C VAL A 109 8.27 -10.22 -15.29
N LEU A 110 7.60 -9.13 -14.88
CA LEU A 110 6.63 -8.37 -15.66
C LEU A 110 7.27 -7.42 -16.69
N ARG A 111 8.60 -7.30 -16.69
CA ARG A 111 9.37 -6.38 -17.54
C ARG A 111 8.83 -4.95 -17.43
N CYS A 112 8.77 -4.45 -16.20
CA CYS A 112 8.43 -3.07 -15.88
C CYS A 112 9.42 -2.49 -14.88
N ASP A 113 9.45 -1.17 -14.78
CA ASP A 113 10.22 -0.48 -13.76
C ASP A 113 9.54 -0.64 -12.40
N LEU A 114 10.32 -0.50 -11.31
CA LEU A 114 9.74 -0.48 -9.98
C LEU A 114 8.81 0.72 -9.79
N ASN A 115 9.12 1.86 -10.41
CA ASN A 115 8.30 3.07 -10.39
C ASN A 115 6.94 2.89 -11.08
N ASP A 116 6.80 1.91 -11.98
CA ASP A 116 5.50 1.56 -12.57
C ASP A 116 4.58 0.86 -11.55
N ILE A 117 5.16 0.30 -10.49
CA ILE A 117 4.44 -0.45 -9.44
C ILE A 117 4.21 0.43 -8.22
N LEU A 118 5.23 1.15 -7.77
CA LEU A 118 5.13 1.94 -6.54
C LEU A 118 4.22 3.14 -6.78
N PRO A 119 3.22 3.38 -5.91
CA PRO A 119 2.42 4.59 -6.02
C PRO A 119 3.31 5.81 -5.83
N VAL A 120 3.15 6.81 -6.70
CA VAL A 120 3.84 8.10 -6.54
C VAL A 120 3.40 8.71 -5.22
N ASP A 121 4.37 9.14 -4.39
CA ASP A 121 4.13 9.69 -3.07
C ASP A 121 3.01 10.73 -3.10
N GLN A 122 1.89 10.40 -2.45
CA GLN A 122 0.77 11.32 -2.26
C GLN A 122 1.07 12.33 -1.13
N TYR A 123 2.29 12.31 -0.58
CA TYR A 123 2.74 13.13 0.54
C TYR A 123 3.84 14.13 0.15
N LYS A 124 3.87 14.58 -1.10
CA LYS A 124 4.46 15.90 -1.40
C LYS A 124 3.54 16.98 -0.84
N LYS A 125 3.68 17.28 0.45
CA LYS A 125 3.29 18.57 1.03
C LYS A 125 4.44 19.55 0.88
#